data_AF-A0A843GUB3-F1
#
_entry.id   AF-A0A843GUB3-F1
#
_cell.length_a   1.000
_cell.length_b   1.000
_cell.length_c   1.000
_cell.angle_alpha   90.00
_cell.angle_beta   90.00
_cell.angle_gamma   90.00
#
_symmetry.space_group_name_H-M   'P 1'
#
loop_
_entity.id
_entity.type
_entity.pdbx_description
1 polymer ?
#
loop_
_entity_poly.entity_id
_entity_poly.type
_entity_poly.pdbx_seq_one_letter_code
_entity_poly.pdbx_strand_id
1 'polypeptide(L)' 'MKDYCVFYKNRYGEKRVDIIEARSNEDCKDLIRMKHEVQDKYFEVYGYLSYGELIHKLKGI' A
#
# COMPACT_ATOMS: atom_id res chain seq x y z
N MET A 1 18.31 -5.23 0.69
CA MET A 1 17.24 -4.24 0.96
C MET A 1 15.97 -4.78 0.33
N LYS A 2 14.84 -4.76 1.04
CA LYS A 2 13.53 -5.18 0.48
C LYS A 2 12.87 -3.93 -0.09
N ASP A 3 12.43 -3.93 -1.33
CA ASP A 3 11.59 -2.87 -1.87
C ASP A 3 10.13 -3.22 -1.59
N TYR A 4 9.35 -2.20 -1.25
CA TYR A 4 7.92 -2.35 -1.05
C TYR A 4 7.21 -1.47 -2.07
N CYS A 5 6.06 -1.89 -2.55
CA CYS A 5 5.22 -1.07 -3.39
C CYS A 5 3.76 -1.18 -2.96
N VAL A 6 3.01 -0.11 -3.18
CA VAL A 6 1.62 0.00 -2.79
C VAL A 6 0.77 0.39 -3.98
N PHE A 7 -0.33 -0.31 -4.17
CA PHE A 7 -1.32 -0.01 -5.19
C PHE A 7 -2.57 0.53 -4.51
N TYR A 8 -2.95 1.74 -4.89
CA TYR A 8 -4.18 2.40 -4.46
C TYR A 8 -5.20 2.28 -5.58
N LYS A 9 -6.37 1.71 -5.30
CA LYS A 9 -7.44 1.56 -6.28
C LYS A 9 -8.64 2.38 -5.87
N ASN A 10 -9.15 3.18 -6.80
CA ASN A 10 -10.39 3.92 -6.66
C ASN A 10 -11.29 3.74 -7.89
N ARG A 11 -12.44 4.45 -7.94
CA ARG A 11 -13.37 4.37 -9.07
C ARG A 11 -12.78 4.88 -10.40
N TYR A 12 -11.70 5.66 -10.34
CA TYR A 12 -11.07 6.30 -11.49
C TYR A 12 -9.87 5.49 -12.03
N GLY A 13 -9.41 4.48 -11.30
CA GLY A 13 -8.32 3.62 -11.73
C GLY A 13 -7.45 3.12 -10.57
N GLU A 14 -6.28 2.58 -10.95
CA GLU A 14 -5.26 2.10 -10.03
C GLU A 14 -4.02 2.99 -10.11
N LYS A 15 -3.43 3.30 -8.96
CA LYS A 15 -2.21 4.08 -8.82
C LYS A 15 -1.19 3.29 -8.02
N ARG A 16 -0.03 3.03 -8.63
CA ARG A 16 1.13 2.45 -7.95
C ARG A 16 1.99 3.54 -7.31
N VAL A 17 2.47 3.29 -6.09
CA VAL A 17 3.43 4.11 -5.37
C VAL A 17 4.47 3.20 -4.76
N ASP A 18 5.74 3.40 -5.08
CA ASP A 18 6.82 2.65 -4.47
C ASP A 18 7.12 3.19 -3.05
N ILE A 19 7.20 2.30 -2.06
CA ILE A 19 7.56 2.60 -0.68
C ILE A 19 9.01 2.18 -0.48
N ILE A 20 9.90 3.15 -0.69
CA ILE A 20 11.35 2.97 -0.56
C ILE A 20 11.78 3.01 0.91
N GLU A 21 10.95 3.55 1.80
CA GLU A 21 11.28 3.82 3.20
C GLU A 21 11.00 2.64 4.16
N ALA A 22 10.20 1.67 3.74
CA ALA A 22 9.79 0.57 4.61
C ALA A 22 10.98 -0.35 4.93
N ARG A 23 11.34 -0.46 6.21
CA ARG A 23 12.44 -1.33 6.68
C ARG A 23 11.96 -2.73 7.08
N SER A 24 10.66 -2.91 7.29
CA SER A 24 10.04 -4.18 7.66
C SER A 24 8.63 -4.32 7.08
N ASN A 25 8.07 -5.54 7.14
CA ASN A 25 6.69 -5.77 6.72
C ASN A 25 5.68 -5.01 7.60
N GLU A 26 5.97 -4.79 8.88
CA GLU A 26 5.09 -4.03 9.78
C GLU A 26 5.15 -2.53 9.48
N ASP A 27 6.34 -2.00 9.25
CA ASP A 27 6.56 -0.61 8.83
C ASP A 27 5.82 -0.31 7.51
N CYS A 28 5.86 -1.25 6.56
CA CYS A 28 5.07 -1.16 5.33
C CYS A 28 3.55 -1.13 5.60
N LYS A 29 3.04 -1.95 6.53
CA LYS A 29 1.62 -1.95 6.91
C LYS A 29 1.18 -0.64 7.55
N ASP A 30 2.00 -0.08 8.43
CA ASP A 30 1.70 1.18 9.10
C ASP A 30 1.74 2.36 8.12
N LEU A 31 2.72 2.38 7.20
CA LEU A 31 2.77 3.37 6.11
C LEU A 31 1.54 3.28 5.21
N ILE A 32 1.09 2.06 4.87
CA ILE A 32 -0.14 1.84 4.09
C ILE A 32 -1.36 2.39 4.83
N ARG A 33 -1.49 2.13 6.13
CA ARG A 33 -2.58 2.65 6.98
C ARG A 33 -2.57 4.18 7.05
N MET A 34 -1.42 4.78 7.37
CA MET A 34 -1.28 6.23 7.46
C MET A 34 -1.63 6.92 6.13
N LYS A 35 -1.20 6.36 4.98
CA LYS A 35 -1.54 6.91 3.66
C LYS A 35 -3.02 6.72 3.31
N HIS A 36 -3.64 5.62 3.75
CA HIS A 36 -5.07 5.37 3.55
C HIS A 36 -5.94 6.36 4.34
N GLU A 37 -5.65 6.60 5.62
CA GLU A 37 -6.42 7.55 6.45
C GLU A 37 -6.33 8.99 5.92
N VAL A 38 -5.18 9.39 5.37
CA VAL A 38 -5.02 10.72 4.73
C VAL A 38 -5.74 10.80 3.38
N GLN A 39 -6.02 9.67 2.74
CA GLN A 39 -6.59 9.58 1.40
C GLN A 39 -7.86 8.72 1.37
N ASP A 40 -8.90 9.12 2.11
CA ASP A 40 -10.27 8.57 2.19
C ASP A 40 -11.00 8.37 0.83
N LYS A 41 -10.30 8.56 -0.29
CA LYS A 41 -10.78 8.47 -1.68
C LYS A 41 -10.49 7.13 -2.36
N TYR A 42 -9.79 6.20 -1.70
CA TYR A 42 -9.44 4.89 -2.27
C TYR A 42 -10.19 3.78 -1.55
N PHE A 43 -10.87 2.93 -2.31
CA PHE A 43 -11.68 1.83 -1.79
C PHE A 43 -10.84 0.58 -1.50
N GLU A 44 -9.67 0.44 -2.13
CA GLU A 44 -8.76 -0.67 -1.86
C GLU A 44 -7.30 -0.20 -1.91
N VAL A 45 -6.50 -0.66 -0.95
CA VAL A 45 -5.05 -0.43 -0.91
C VAL A 45 -4.34 -1.76 -0.71
N TYR A 46 -3.35 -2.04 -1.56
CA TYR A 46 -2.61 -3.28 -1.58
C TYR A 46 -1.12 -3.01 -1.39
N GLY A 47 -0.50 -3.62 -0.39
CA GLY A 47 0.95 -3.60 -0.19
C GLY A 47 1.61 -4.88 -0.70
N TYR A 48 2.64 -4.73 -1.52
CA TYR A 48 3.44 -5.84 -2.04
C TYR A 48 4.92 -5.68 -1.69
N LEU A 49 5.62 -6.80 -1.58
CA LEU A 49 7.07 -6.90 -1.55
C LEU A 49 7.62 -6.92 -2.99
N SER A 50 8.86 -6.49 -3.24
CA SER A 50 9.51 -6.41 -4.59
C SER A 50 9.32 -7.63 -5.48
N TYR A 51 9.07 -8.80 -4.89
CA TYR A 51 8.95 -10.10 -5.55
C TYR A 51 7.51 -10.53 -5.84
N GLY A 52 6.53 -9.65 -5.68
CA GLY A 52 5.11 -9.92 -5.98
C GLY A 52 4.32 -10.57 -4.84
N GLU A 53 4.91 -10.69 -3.65
CA GLU A 53 4.21 -11.20 -2.47
C GLU A 53 3.29 -10.12 -1.89
N LEU A 54 1.99 -10.41 -1.77
CA LEU A 54 1.01 -9.52 -1.14
C LEU A 54 1.22 -9.55 0.39
N ILE A 55 1.64 -8.43 0.96
CA ILE A 55 1.91 -8.30 2.40
C ILE A 55 0.66 -7.82 3.15
N HIS A 56 -0.13 -6.96 2.52
CA HIS A 56 -1.28 -6.36 3.17
C HIS A 56 -2.34 -5.91 2.17
N LYS A 57 -3.61 -6.02 2.57
CA LYS A 57 -4.74 -5.48 1.84
C LYS A 57 -5.67 -4.76 2.81
N LEU A 58 -5.89 -3.47 2.57
CA LEU A 58 -6.95 -2.70 3.20
C LEU A 58 -8.09 -2.55 2.20
N LYS A 59 -9.31 -2.87 2.65
CA LYS A 59 -10.54 -2.50 1.95
C LYS A 59 -11.18 -1.34 2.71
N GLY A 60 -11.40 -0.22 2.03
CA GLY A 60 -12.32 0.82 2.47
C GLY A 60 -13.76 0.28 2.44
N ILE A 61 -14.57 0.80 3.35
CA ILE A 61 -15.99 0.44 3.54
C ILE A 61 -16.82 0.98 2.37
#